data_AF-A0A386ZBC7-F1
#
_entry.id   AF-A0A386ZBC7-F1
#
_cell.length_a   1.000
_cell.length_b   1.000
_cell.length_c   1.000
_cell.angle_alpha   90.00
_cell.angle_beta   90.00
_cell.angle_gamma   90.00
#
_symmetry.space_group_name_H-M   'P 1'
#
loop_
_entity.id
_entity.type
_entity.pdbx_description
1 polymer ?
#
loop_
_entity_poly.entity_id
_entity_poly.type
_entity_poly.pdbx_seq_one_letter_code
_entity_poly.pdbx_strand_id
1 'polypeptide(L)'
;MADTGNPGQFGNSGSDPEGIADALELLLRQHELIKALFAETLDATDPDERAAKFRTLRRLLAVHETAEEELIHPRARLEIADGVTVVAARLEEERQAKEQLAELESVAPIRDSPGAVVSVTGGAASTSSSTRSGESARG
;
A
#
# COMPACT_ATOMS: atom_id res chain seq x y z
N MET A 1 -6.37 66.06 -2.84
CA MET A 1 -5.43 66.22 -1.72
C MET A 1 -5.91 65.29 -0.63
N ALA A 2 -5.16 64.19 -0.38
CA ALA A 2 -5.44 63.03 0.48
C ALA A 2 -6.72 62.24 0.11
N ASP A 3 -6.72 60.93 -0.06
CA ASP A 3 -6.24 59.93 0.90
C ASP A 3 -5.59 58.73 0.17
N THR A 4 -4.35 58.44 0.56
CA THR A 4 -3.57 57.26 0.18
C THR A 4 -3.48 56.39 1.43
N GLY A 5 -4.22 55.29 1.46
CA GLY A 5 -4.10 54.23 2.47
C GLY A 5 -5.10 53.13 2.14
N ASN A 6 -4.77 51.85 2.06
CA ASN A 6 -3.56 51.10 2.35
C ASN A 6 -3.59 49.83 1.45
N PRO A 7 -2.46 49.38 0.89
CA PRO A 7 -2.35 48.20 0.04
C PRO A 7 -2.17 46.92 0.89
N GLY A 8 -2.41 45.76 0.28
CA GLY A 8 -1.69 44.54 0.70
C GLY A 8 -2.47 43.42 1.38
N GLN A 9 -3.74 43.18 1.05
CA GLN A 9 -4.33 41.86 1.32
C GLN A 9 -3.91 40.87 0.21
N PHE A 10 -2.63 40.54 0.17
CA PHE A 10 -2.20 39.23 -0.28
C PHE A 10 -1.72 38.52 0.98
N GLY A 11 -2.69 37.96 1.70
CA GLY A 11 -2.43 37.03 2.78
C GLY A 11 -1.52 35.94 2.24
N ASN A 12 -0.29 35.94 2.75
CA ASN A 12 0.66 34.87 2.58
C ASN A 12 0.12 33.65 3.34
N SER A 13 -0.79 32.87 2.73
CA SER A 13 -1.36 31.62 3.28
C SER A 13 -0.36 30.45 3.26
N GLY A 14 0.92 30.73 3.49
CA GLY A 14 1.99 29.73 3.47
C GLY A 14 2.26 29.10 4.84
N SER A 15 1.35 29.18 5.81
CA SER A 15 1.63 28.77 7.19
C SER A 15 0.38 28.36 7.96
N ASP A 16 -0.52 27.61 7.33
CA ASP A 16 -1.76 27.22 8.00
C ASP A 16 -1.51 26.03 8.96
N PRO A 17 -1.65 26.22 10.29
CA PRO A 17 -1.52 25.14 11.26
C PRO A 17 -2.59 24.04 11.08
N GLU A 18 -3.69 24.35 10.38
CA GLU A 18 -4.79 23.42 10.09
C GLU A 18 -4.36 22.26 9.20
N GLY A 19 -3.59 22.52 8.12
CA GLY A 19 -3.13 21.45 7.22
C GLY A 19 -2.16 20.46 7.88
N ILE A 20 -1.41 20.92 8.90
CA ILE A 20 -0.50 20.06 9.68
C ILE A 20 -1.30 19.23 10.70
N ALA A 21 -2.31 19.81 11.34
CA ALA A 21 -3.21 19.08 12.23
C ALA A 21 -3.97 17.98 11.47
N ASP A 22 -4.42 18.27 10.25
CA ASP A 22 -5.09 17.30 9.38
C ASP A 22 -4.13 16.17 8.96
N ALA A 23 -2.87 16.50 8.64
CA ALA A 23 -1.84 15.51 8.33
C ALA A 23 -1.50 14.62 9.54
N LEU A 24 -1.41 15.20 10.74
CA LEU A 24 -1.24 14.46 11.99
C LEU A 24 -2.38 13.48 12.25
N GLU A 25 -3.62 13.95 12.09
CA GLU A 25 -4.80 13.11 12.27
C GLU A 25 -4.84 11.97 11.24
N LEU A 26 -4.49 12.26 9.99
CA LEU A 26 -4.35 11.25 8.95
C LEU A 26 -3.30 10.19 9.31
N LEU A 27 -2.13 10.61 9.78
CA LEU A 27 -1.07 9.69 10.20
C LEU A 27 -1.49 8.80 11.37
N LEU A 28 -2.18 9.35 12.38
CA LEU A 28 -2.71 8.56 13.48
C LEU A 28 -3.73 7.52 13.01
N ARG A 29 -4.63 7.87 12.07
CA ARG A 29 -5.56 6.88 11.49
C ARG A 29 -4.83 5.81 10.67
N GLN A 30 -3.82 6.21 9.90
CA GLN A 30 -2.98 5.26 9.16
C GLN A 30 -2.24 4.31 10.10
N HIS A 31 -1.81 4.78 11.26
CA HIS A 31 -1.14 3.95 12.27
C HIS A 31 -2.06 2.82 12.79
N GLU A 32 -3.33 3.13 13.06
CA GLU A 32 -4.31 2.12 13.45
C GLU A 32 -4.62 1.14 12.31
N LEU A 33 -4.65 1.61 11.05
CA LEU A 33 -4.76 0.73 9.89
C LEU A 33 -3.56 -0.21 9.74
N ILE A 34 -2.34 0.30 9.96
CA ILE A 34 -1.11 -0.50 9.93
C ILE A 34 -1.17 -1.61 10.99
N LYS A 35 -1.61 -1.31 12.21
CA LYS A 35 -1.81 -2.31 13.27
C LYS A 35 -2.82 -3.39 12.86
N ALA A 36 -3.96 -2.99 12.30
CA ALA A 36 -4.97 -3.92 11.81
C ALA A 36 -4.40 -4.83 10.71
N LEU A 37 -3.69 -4.26 9.73
CA LEU A 37 -3.05 -5.03 8.66
C LEU A 37 -1.96 -5.99 9.16
N PHE A 38 -1.22 -5.63 10.22
CA PHE A 38 -0.30 -6.55 10.87
C PHE A 38 -1.04 -7.76 11.43
N ALA A 39 -2.10 -7.55 12.21
CA ALA A 39 -2.91 -8.63 12.77
C ALA A 39 -3.51 -9.50 11.66
N GLU A 40 -4.11 -8.88 10.64
CA GLU A 40 -4.69 -9.59 9.50
C GLU A 40 -3.68 -10.38 8.67
N THR A 41 -2.43 -9.91 8.58
CA THR A 41 -1.33 -10.62 7.90
C THR A 41 -0.89 -11.83 8.71
N LEU A 42 -0.83 -11.71 10.03
CA LEU A 42 -0.47 -12.81 10.94
C LEU A 42 -1.57 -13.88 11.01
N ASP A 43 -2.84 -13.48 10.99
CA ASP A 43 -3.99 -14.37 11.03
C ASP A 43 -4.28 -15.06 9.68
N ALA A 44 -3.66 -14.58 8.59
CA ALA A 44 -3.84 -15.15 7.25
C ALA A 44 -3.24 -16.56 7.14
N THR A 45 -4.13 -17.54 7.05
CA THR A 45 -3.76 -18.97 6.90
C THR A 45 -3.35 -19.30 5.47
N ASP A 46 -4.00 -18.68 4.48
CA ASP A 46 -3.65 -18.85 3.07
C ASP A 46 -2.31 -18.15 2.75
N PRO A 47 -1.32 -18.86 2.17
CA PRO A 47 -0.02 -18.28 1.86
C PRO A 47 -0.05 -17.12 0.85
N ASP A 48 -0.95 -17.17 -0.13
CA ASP A 48 -1.04 -16.13 -1.17
C ASP A 48 -1.73 -14.88 -0.64
N GLU A 49 -2.77 -15.04 0.17
CA GLU A 49 -3.42 -13.96 0.92
C GLU A 49 -2.44 -13.29 1.89
N ARG A 50 -1.69 -14.07 2.67
CA ARG A 50 -0.66 -13.56 3.58
C ARG A 50 0.39 -12.75 2.82
N ALA A 51 0.86 -13.25 1.68
CA ALA A 51 1.81 -12.53 0.83
C ALA A 51 1.21 -11.23 0.28
N ALA A 52 -0.06 -11.21 -0.14
CA ALA A 52 -0.74 -10.02 -0.63
C ALA A 52 -0.91 -8.94 0.46
N LYS A 53 -1.34 -9.34 1.65
CA LYS A 53 -1.46 -8.44 2.81
C LYS A 53 -0.10 -7.90 3.25
N PHE A 54 0.92 -8.75 3.31
CA PHE A 54 2.29 -8.35 3.63
C PHE A 54 2.82 -7.29 2.65
N ARG A 55 2.65 -7.47 1.33
CA ARG A 55 3.04 -6.46 0.33
C ARG A 55 2.32 -5.12 0.54
N THR A 56 1.04 -5.17 0.89
CA THR A 56 0.22 -3.98 1.15
C THR A 56 0.73 -3.25 2.39
N LEU A 57 0.98 -3.98 3.46
CA LEU A 57 1.57 -3.48 4.70
C LEU A 57 2.93 -2.81 4.45
N ARG A 58 3.82 -3.47 3.70
CA ARG A 58 5.14 -2.94 3.34
C ARG A 58 5.06 -1.63 2.58
N ARG A 59 4.14 -1.52 1.60
CA ARG A 59 3.94 -0.29 0.84
C ARG A 59 3.41 0.85 1.72
N LEU A 60 2.46 0.55 2.61
CA LEU A 60 1.91 1.55 3.52
C LEU A 60 2.96 2.06 4.51
N LEU A 61 3.79 1.17 5.07
CA LEU A 61 4.89 1.56 5.97
C LEU A 61 5.85 2.55 5.32
N ALA A 62 6.27 2.31 4.06
CA ALA A 62 7.18 3.21 3.37
C ALA A 62 6.61 4.63 3.17
N VAL A 63 5.30 4.73 2.85
CA VAL A 63 4.63 6.04 2.72
C VAL A 63 4.46 6.71 4.08
N HIS A 64 4.13 5.93 5.11
CA HIS A 64 3.93 6.42 6.48
C HIS A 64 5.21 7.02 7.06
N GLU A 65 6.32 6.31 6.95
CA GLU A 65 7.64 6.80 7.34
C GLU A 65 7.99 8.11 6.63
N THR A 66 7.86 8.15 5.30
CA THR A 66 8.24 9.34 4.52
C THR A 66 7.46 10.56 5.00
N ALA A 67 6.18 10.39 5.32
CA ALA A 67 5.37 11.47 5.85
C ALA A 67 5.79 11.88 7.27
N GLU A 68 6.21 10.95 8.12
CA GLU A 68 6.78 11.24 9.44
C GLU A 68 8.10 12.01 9.34
N GLU A 69 9.00 11.63 8.43
CA GLU A 69 10.28 12.30 8.22
C GLU A 69 10.11 13.75 7.75
N GLU A 70 9.20 13.98 6.82
CA GLU A 70 9.00 15.30 6.21
C GLU A 70 8.17 16.25 7.09
N LEU A 71 7.18 15.73 7.83
CA LEU A 71 6.22 16.56 8.57
C LEU A 71 6.41 16.53 10.09
N ILE A 72 6.74 15.35 10.65
CA ILE A 72 6.69 15.11 12.09
C ILE A 72 8.06 15.30 12.74
N HIS A 73 9.11 14.70 12.18
CA HIS A 73 10.47 14.78 12.71
C HIS A 73 11.00 16.23 12.86
N PRO A 74 10.78 17.16 11.91
CA PRO A 74 11.24 18.54 12.06
C PRO A 74 10.58 19.23 13.25
N ARG A 75 9.27 19.03 13.44
CA ARG A 75 8.49 19.58 14.54
C ARG A 75 8.87 18.94 15.88
N ALA A 76 8.95 17.61 15.92
CA ALA A 76 9.32 16.86 17.12
C ALA A 76 10.67 17.29 17.67
N ARG A 77 11.67 17.53 16.80
CA ARG A 77 12.99 18.04 17.22
C ARG A 77 12.96 19.44 17.85
N LEU A 78 12.01 20.28 17.44
CA LEU A 78 11.92 21.67 17.87
C LEU A 78 10.97 21.87 19.06
N GLU A 79 9.86 21.13 19.09
CA GLU A 79 8.73 21.35 20.00
C GLU A 79 8.73 20.40 21.21
N ILE A 80 9.44 19.26 21.15
CA ILE A 80 9.52 18.29 22.25
C ILE A 80 10.84 18.51 23.02
N ALA A 81 10.76 18.50 24.36
CA ALA A 81 11.95 18.46 25.21
C ALA A 81 12.76 17.19 24.93
N ASP A 82 14.05 17.33 24.66
CA ASP A 82 14.92 16.24 24.15
C ASP A 82 14.45 15.62 22.82
N GLY A 83 13.73 16.38 21.99
CA GLY A 83 13.14 15.91 20.74
C GLY A 83 14.16 15.32 19.75
N VAL A 84 15.41 15.78 19.76
CA VAL A 84 16.49 15.17 18.96
C VAL A 84 16.77 13.73 19.39
N THR A 85 16.82 13.47 20.69
CA THR A 85 17.04 12.12 21.24
C THR A 85 15.85 11.22 20.96
N VAL A 86 14.63 11.74 21.10
CA VAL A 86 13.38 11.00 20.80
C VAL A 86 13.34 10.59 19.33
N VAL A 87 13.60 11.51 18.40
CA VAL A 87 13.61 11.21 16.97
C VAL A 87 14.73 10.22 16.62
N ALA A 88 15.92 10.36 17.21
CA ALA A 88 17.02 9.41 16.97
C ALA A 88 16.66 7.98 17.43
N ALA A 89 15.98 7.82 18.57
CA ALA A 89 15.51 6.53 19.04
C ALA A 89 14.47 5.91 18.08
N ARG A 90 13.54 6.73 17.55
CA ARG A 90 12.53 6.27 16.58
C ARG A 90 13.13 5.81 15.26
N LEU A 91 14.11 6.54 14.72
CA LEU A 91 14.83 6.15 13.51
C LEU A 91 15.58 4.82 13.68
N GLU A 92 16.13 4.56 14.87
CA GLU A 92 16.81 3.30 15.16
C GLU A 92 15.83 2.11 15.29
N GLU A 93 14.68 2.32 15.95
CA GLU A 93 13.59 1.32 16.01
C GLU A 93 13.10 0.96 14.59
N GLU A 94 12.94 1.98 13.74
CA GLU A 94 12.55 1.81 12.35
C GLU A 94 13.58 0.98 11.55
N ARG A 95 14.87 1.30 11.67
CA ARG A 95 15.93 0.56 10.99
C ARG A 95 15.86 -0.92 11.34
N GLN A 96 15.68 -1.25 12.62
CA GLN A 96 15.54 -2.62 13.10
C GLN A 96 14.28 -3.29 12.54
N ALA A 97 13.14 -2.59 12.51
CA ALA A 97 11.90 -3.12 11.95
C ALA A 97 12.03 -3.42 10.44
N LYS A 98 12.75 -2.57 9.70
CA LYS A 98 13.02 -2.79 8.27
C LYS A 98 13.89 -4.00 8.00
N GLU A 99 14.91 -4.22 8.83
CA GLU A 99 15.78 -5.39 8.77
C GLU A 99 14.99 -6.68 9.02
N GLN A 100 14.16 -6.70 10.05
CA GLN A 100 13.29 -7.84 10.37
C GLN A 100 12.30 -8.13 9.23
N LEU A 101 11.67 -7.10 8.66
CA LEU A 101 10.77 -7.25 7.53
C LEU A 101 11.50 -7.76 6.27
N ALA A 102 12.73 -7.34 6.02
CA ALA A 102 13.55 -7.84 4.92
C ALA A 102 13.94 -9.32 5.11
N GLU A 103 14.24 -9.73 6.35
CA GLU A 103 14.46 -11.14 6.69
C GLU A 103 13.20 -11.97 6.42
N LEU A 104 12.01 -11.49 6.81
CA LEU A 104 10.73 -12.16 6.55
C LEU A 104 10.42 -12.31 5.05
N GLU A 105 10.79 -11.33 4.21
CA GLU A 105 10.68 -11.43 2.75
C GLU A 105 11.56 -12.54 2.15
N SER A 106 12.69 -12.86 2.80
CA SER A 106 13.64 -13.86 2.32
C SER A 106 13.27 -15.31 2.68
N VAL A 107 12.53 -15.52 3.79
CA VAL A 107 12.20 -16.85 4.33
C VAL A 107 11.01 -17.50 3.63
N ALA A 108 10.16 -16.72 2.98
CA ALA A 108 9.12 -17.23 2.08
C ALA A 108 9.40 -16.68 0.67
N PRO A 109 9.87 -17.49 -0.32
CA PRO A 109 9.97 -17.01 -1.68
C PRO A 109 8.56 -16.67 -2.15
N ILE A 110 8.28 -15.36 -2.19
CA ILE A 110 7.06 -14.80 -2.75
C ILE A 110 7.05 -15.20 -4.22
N ARG A 111 6.36 -16.31 -4.54
CA ARG A 111 6.21 -16.76 -5.93
C ARG A 111 5.36 -15.74 -6.66
N ASP A 112 6.01 -14.93 -7.48
CA ASP A 112 5.36 -14.22 -8.56
C ASP A 112 4.89 -15.27 -9.57
N SER A 113 3.58 -15.51 -9.64
CA SER A 113 2.98 -16.26 -10.74
C SER A 113 2.18 -15.27 -11.59
N PRO A 114 2.74 -14.73 -12.68
CA PRO A 114 1.98 -13.91 -13.60
C PRO A 114 1.03 -14.82 -14.40
N GLY A 115 -0.27 -14.65 -14.17
CA GLY A 115 -1.33 -15.01 -15.12
C GLY A 115 -1.52 -16.51 -15.37
N ALA A 116 -2.41 -17.13 -14.59
CA ALA A 116 -3.15 -18.29 -15.06
C ALA A 116 -4.08 -17.84 -16.21
N VAL A 117 -3.56 -17.81 -17.44
CA VAL A 117 -4.40 -17.78 -18.63
C VAL A 117 -5.02 -19.16 -18.79
N VAL A 118 -6.31 -19.28 -18.45
CA VAL A 118 -7.12 -20.42 -18.86
C VAL A 118 -7.20 -20.39 -20.38
N SER A 119 -6.40 -21.22 -21.06
CA SER A 119 -6.64 -21.55 -22.46
C SER A 119 -7.93 -22.35 -22.56
N VAL A 120 -9.05 -21.66 -22.80
CA VAL A 120 -10.26 -22.31 -23.30
C VAL A 120 -9.99 -22.69 -24.76
N THR A 121 -9.52 -23.90 -24.99
CA THR A 121 -9.48 -24.45 -26.35
C THR A 121 -10.92 -24.74 -26.76
N GLY A 122 -11.42 -23.93 -27.70
CA GLY A 122 -12.75 -24.06 -28.28
C GLY A 122 -12.97 -25.44 -28.89
N GLY A 123 -13.92 -26.19 -28.33
CA GLY A 123 -14.52 -27.35 -28.96
C GLY A 123 -15.56 -26.87 -29.96
N ALA A 124 -15.16 -26.77 -31.22
CA ALA A 124 -16.03 -26.43 -32.34
C ALA A 124 -17.16 -27.47 -32.48
N ALA A 125 -18.38 -26.96 -32.59
CA ALA A 125 -19.53 -27.70 -33.04
C ALA A 125 -19.29 -28.25 -34.46
N SER A 126 -19.58 -29.53 -34.66
CA SER A 126 -19.80 -30.11 -35.98
C SER A 126 -21.19 -30.74 -35.99
N THR A 127 -22.16 -29.96 -36.43
CA THR A 127 -23.43 -30.44 -36.97
C THR A 127 -23.19 -31.03 -38.35
N SER A 128 -23.57 -32.28 -38.56
CA SER A 128 -23.88 -32.79 -39.90
C SER A 128 -24.91 -33.92 -39.82
N SER A 129 -26.15 -33.55 -40.13
CA SER A 129 -27.24 -34.45 -40.49
C SER A 129 -27.30 -34.60 -42.01
N SER A 130 -27.36 -35.83 -42.53
CA SER A 130 -28.05 -36.29 -43.77
C SER A 130 -27.40 -37.60 -44.25
N THR A 131 -28.02 -38.77 -44.05
CA THR A 131 -29.04 -39.45 -44.89
C THR A 131 -28.50 -40.06 -46.21
N ARG A 132 -29.01 -41.29 -46.47
CA ARG A 132 -28.97 -42.10 -47.72
C ARG A 132 -27.70 -42.98 -47.87
N SER A 133 -27.71 -44.21 -48.39
CA SER A 133 -28.64 -45.32 -48.67
C SER A 133 -27.78 -46.35 -49.45
N GLY A 134 -28.01 -47.66 -49.28
CA GLY A 134 -27.44 -48.73 -50.14
C GLY A 134 -26.37 -49.56 -49.43
N GLU A 135 -26.68 -50.79 -48.98
CA GLU A 135 -26.64 -52.03 -49.79
C GLU A 135 -25.23 -52.64 -49.83
N SER A 136 -25.03 -53.75 -49.11
CA SER A 136 -24.66 -55.03 -49.72
C SER A 136 -24.51 -56.10 -48.64
N ALA A 137 -25.31 -57.15 -48.78
CA ALA A 137 -25.34 -58.30 -47.90
C ALA A 137 -24.13 -59.23 -48.14
N ARG A 138 -23.79 -59.95 -47.09
CA ARG A 138 -22.95 -61.15 -47.10
C ARG A 138 -23.65 -62.27 -47.87
N GLY A 139 -22.87 -63.15 -48.49
CA GLY A 139 -23.26 -64.53 -48.81
C GLY A 139 -23.46 -64.81 -50.29
#